data_AF-A0A2X2TGC4-F1
#
_entry.id   AF-A0A2X2TGC4-F1
#
_cell.length_a   1.000
_cell.length_b   1.000
_cell.length_c   1.000
_cell.angle_alpha   90.00
_cell.angle_beta   90.00
_cell.angle_gamma   90.00
#
_symmetry.space_group_name_H-M   'P 1'
#
loop_
_entity.id
_entity.type
_entity.pdbx_description
1 polymer ?
#
loop_
_entity_poly.entity_id
_entity_poly.type
_entity_poly.pdbx_seq_one_letter_code
_entity_poly.pdbx_strand_id
1 'polypeptide(L)'
;MFSQALHIAVTAIAMAIEMRCSGGGVQHKFNDNFSGFFRSYGYSANADYDQGSWGYAGGNDEHQNDTQSWDTGLHFNSGAYSSQLVANYQRIKDYNYSSLNGRYAPGSTLDKTEQRYIQWGNNLAVGHGAVSGGIDWKQEKLQSSGTASTDVYKRDTTGLYLTGQQQIDSVTLEASGREDHDQQFGWHGTVANCRGMGVC
;
A
#
# COMPACT_ATOMS: atom_id res chain seq x y z
N MET A 1 -9.48 -61.83 -3.23
CA MET A 1 -10.69 -60.99 -3.06
C MET A 1 -10.22 -59.61 -2.63
N PHE A 2 -10.62 -58.59 -3.37
CA PHE A 2 -9.98 -57.28 -3.48
C PHE A 2 -10.07 -56.41 -2.22
N SER A 3 -8.92 -55.82 -1.87
CA SER A 3 -8.76 -54.59 -1.09
C SER A 3 -9.03 -53.39 -2.01
N GLN A 4 -9.66 -52.32 -1.51
CA GLN A 4 -9.09 -50.98 -1.53
C GLN A 4 -10.03 -49.93 -0.89
N ALA A 5 -9.45 -49.14 0.01
CA ALA A 5 -10.01 -47.94 0.58
C ALA A 5 -10.10 -46.84 -0.49
N LEU A 6 -11.28 -46.23 -0.63
CA LEU A 6 -11.51 -45.14 -1.59
C LEU A 6 -11.11 -43.81 -0.96
N HIS A 7 -9.85 -43.47 -1.21
CA HIS A 7 -9.25 -42.16 -1.46
C HIS A 7 -10.11 -40.91 -1.21
N ILE A 8 -9.64 -40.12 -0.24
CA ILE A 8 -9.80 -38.68 -0.14
C ILE A 8 -9.25 -38.04 -1.43
N ALA A 9 -10.13 -37.53 -2.28
CA ALA A 9 -9.72 -36.65 -3.37
C ALA A 9 -9.78 -35.20 -2.86
N VAL A 10 -8.65 -34.71 -2.34
CA VAL A 10 -8.41 -33.26 -2.30
C VAL A 10 -8.16 -32.86 -3.75
N THR A 11 -9.18 -32.29 -4.40
CA THR A 11 -9.00 -31.65 -5.71
C THR A 11 -8.08 -30.46 -5.52
N ALA A 12 -6.81 -30.62 -5.90
CA ALA A 12 -5.90 -29.50 -6.06
C ALA A 12 -6.37 -28.69 -7.27
N ILE A 13 -6.95 -27.52 -7.02
CA ILE A 13 -7.30 -26.54 -8.06
C ILE A 13 -5.98 -26.02 -8.62
N ALA A 14 -5.70 -26.34 -9.88
CA ALA A 14 -4.56 -25.80 -10.60
C ALA A 14 -4.88 -24.34 -10.97
N MET A 15 -4.34 -23.40 -10.22
CA MET A 15 -4.37 -21.98 -10.55
C MET A 15 -3.22 -21.70 -11.52
N ALA A 16 -3.52 -21.43 -12.78
CA ALA A 16 -2.53 -20.94 -13.73
C ALA A 16 -2.42 -19.42 -13.54
N ILE A 17 -1.23 -18.91 -13.18
CA ILE A 17 -1.00 -17.47 -12.99
C ILE A 17 -0.05 -16.98 -14.08
N GLU A 18 -0.51 -16.05 -14.92
CA GLU A 18 0.35 -15.29 -15.82
C GLU A 18 0.60 -13.91 -15.22
N MET A 19 1.87 -13.50 -15.08
CA MET A 19 2.23 -12.19 -14.56
C MET A 19 3.17 -11.44 -15.51
N ARG A 20 2.84 -10.18 -15.79
CA ARG A 20 3.66 -9.25 -16.57
C ARG A 20 4.02 -8.07 -15.70
N CYS A 21 5.31 -7.76 -15.58
CA CYS A 21 5.80 -6.64 -14.78
C CYS A 21 6.54 -5.63 -15.65
N SER A 22 6.42 -4.37 -15.32
CA SER A 22 7.19 -3.27 -15.93
C SER A 22 7.49 -2.21 -14.88
N GLY A 23 8.59 -1.49 -15.05
CA GLY A 23 8.93 -0.41 -14.14
C GLY A 23 10.20 0.30 -14.53
N GLY A 24 10.42 1.44 -13.89
CA GLY A 24 11.57 2.28 -14.09
C GLY A 24 11.59 3.42 -13.09
N GLY A 25 12.73 4.09 -12.99
CA GLY A 25 12.86 5.23 -12.12
C GLY A 25 14.07 6.08 -12.47
N VAL A 26 14.02 7.31 -12.02
CA VAL A 26 15.10 8.28 -12.11
C VAL A 26 15.34 8.86 -10.72
N GLN A 27 16.61 9.05 -10.39
CA GLN A 27 17.03 9.83 -9.25
C GLN A 27 17.93 10.95 -9.75
N HIS A 28 17.78 12.13 -9.17
CA HIS A 28 18.54 13.30 -9.55
C HIS A 28 19.02 14.05 -8.31
N LYS A 29 20.31 14.35 -8.27
CA LYS A 29 20.91 15.25 -7.28
C LYS A 29 21.00 16.64 -7.90
N PHE A 30 20.14 17.56 -7.45
CA PHE A 30 20.09 18.93 -7.98
C PHE A 30 21.28 19.76 -7.51
N ASN A 31 21.69 19.56 -6.25
CA ASN A 31 22.89 20.14 -5.65
C ASN A 31 23.31 19.31 -4.42
N ASP A 32 24.29 19.77 -3.64
CA ASP A 32 24.79 19.04 -2.47
C ASP A 32 23.75 18.78 -1.37
N ASN A 33 22.75 19.63 -1.29
CA ASN A 33 21.74 19.59 -0.23
C ASN A 33 20.39 19.07 -0.72
N PHE A 34 20.14 19.02 -2.04
CA PHE A 34 18.82 18.73 -2.59
C PHE A 34 18.87 17.62 -3.64
N SER A 35 18.02 16.61 -3.44
CA SER A 35 17.85 15.51 -4.38
C SER A 35 16.39 15.12 -4.51
N GLY A 36 16.05 14.41 -5.58
CA GLY A 36 14.71 13.89 -5.78
C GLY A 36 14.73 12.61 -6.58
N PHE A 37 13.60 11.92 -6.55
CA PHE A 37 13.39 10.73 -7.34
C PHE A 37 11.98 10.69 -7.91
N PHE A 38 11.83 9.95 -9.00
CA PHE A 38 10.56 9.50 -9.52
C PHE A 38 10.69 8.02 -9.88
N ARG A 39 9.73 7.21 -9.47
CA ARG A 39 9.68 5.76 -9.76
C ARG A 39 8.28 5.41 -10.21
N SER A 40 8.18 4.54 -11.19
CA SER A 40 6.92 3.95 -11.60
C SER A 40 7.09 2.46 -11.79
N TYR A 41 6.08 1.71 -11.43
CA TYR A 41 6.01 0.29 -11.71
C TYR A 41 4.57 -0.12 -11.88
N GLY A 42 4.38 -1.22 -12.59
CA GLY A 42 3.08 -1.82 -12.75
C GLY A 42 3.22 -3.29 -13.07
N TYR A 43 2.19 -4.03 -12.72
CA TYR A 43 2.08 -5.42 -13.08
C TYR A 43 0.64 -5.76 -13.39
N SER A 44 0.48 -6.71 -14.30
CA SER A 44 -0.79 -7.34 -14.63
C SER A 44 -0.66 -8.81 -14.31
N ALA A 45 -1.60 -9.34 -13.55
CA ALA A 45 -1.71 -10.75 -13.23
C ALA A 45 -3.06 -11.28 -13.69
N ASN A 46 -3.08 -12.43 -14.34
CA ASN A 46 -4.29 -13.16 -14.67
C ASN A 46 -4.26 -14.50 -13.93
N ALA A 47 -5.40 -14.94 -13.44
CA ALA A 47 -5.58 -16.20 -12.76
C ALA A 47 -6.91 -16.86 -13.15
N ASP A 48 -6.81 -18.08 -13.65
CA ASP A 48 -7.96 -18.93 -13.95
C ASP A 48 -8.37 -19.67 -12.68
N TYR A 49 -9.67 -19.87 -12.48
CA TYR A 49 -10.20 -20.62 -11.34
C TYR A 49 -11.48 -21.39 -11.68
N ASP A 50 -11.75 -22.46 -10.91
CA ASP A 50 -12.99 -23.24 -11.04
C ASP A 50 -14.09 -22.65 -10.14
N GLN A 51 -15.31 -22.51 -10.68
CA GLN A 51 -16.51 -22.13 -9.93
C GLN A 51 -16.97 -23.20 -8.94
N GLY A 52 -16.37 -24.40 -8.99
CA GLY A 52 -16.68 -25.54 -8.15
C GLY A 52 -17.96 -26.26 -8.57
N SER A 53 -18.46 -27.15 -7.70
CA SER A 53 -19.55 -28.09 -8.03
C SER A 53 -20.90 -27.44 -8.37
N TRP A 54 -21.05 -26.13 -8.15
CA TRP A 54 -22.26 -25.35 -8.44
C TRP A 54 -22.07 -24.32 -9.56
N GLY A 55 -20.94 -24.40 -10.28
CA GLY A 55 -20.66 -23.55 -11.44
C GLY A 55 -21.62 -23.81 -12.60
N TYR A 56 -21.76 -22.81 -13.47
CA TYR A 56 -22.58 -22.90 -14.67
C TYR A 56 -21.85 -22.30 -15.87
N ALA A 57 -22.23 -22.73 -17.08
CA ALA A 57 -21.64 -22.22 -18.31
C ALA A 57 -21.88 -20.71 -18.43
N GLY A 58 -20.79 -19.94 -18.58
CA GLY A 58 -20.83 -18.48 -18.65
C GLY A 58 -20.75 -17.77 -17.30
N GLY A 59 -20.59 -18.50 -16.18
CA GLY A 59 -20.18 -17.91 -14.91
C GLY A 59 -18.71 -17.46 -14.92
N ASN A 60 -18.32 -16.65 -13.93
CA ASN A 60 -16.97 -16.10 -13.86
C ASN A 60 -15.97 -17.19 -13.44
N ASP A 61 -14.90 -17.33 -14.21
CA ASP A 61 -13.80 -18.29 -14.07
C ASP A 61 -12.42 -17.64 -14.27
N GLU A 62 -12.38 -16.32 -14.49
CA GLU A 62 -11.17 -15.57 -14.82
C GLU A 62 -11.04 -14.34 -13.92
N HIS A 63 -9.89 -14.21 -13.26
CA HIS A 63 -9.51 -13.05 -12.44
C HIS A 63 -8.36 -12.31 -13.11
N GLN A 64 -8.50 -11.00 -13.32
CA GLN A 64 -7.43 -10.14 -13.86
C GLN A 64 -7.19 -8.96 -12.93
N ASN A 65 -5.96 -8.81 -12.45
CA ASN A 65 -5.53 -7.71 -11.61
C ASN A 65 -4.46 -6.85 -12.30
N ASP A 66 -4.76 -5.57 -12.52
CA ASP A 66 -3.82 -4.58 -13.07
C ASP A 66 -3.47 -3.54 -11.99
N THR A 67 -2.21 -3.53 -11.55
CA THR A 67 -1.68 -2.56 -10.60
C THR A 67 -0.72 -1.60 -11.29
N GLN A 68 -0.85 -0.31 -11.01
CA GLN A 68 0.08 0.74 -11.40
C GLN A 68 0.37 1.65 -10.21
N SER A 69 1.63 1.97 -10.00
CA SER A 69 2.09 2.81 -8.89
C SER A 69 3.11 3.82 -9.36
N TRP A 70 3.03 5.02 -8.79
CA TRP A 70 3.91 6.14 -9.07
C TRP A 70 4.36 6.74 -7.74
N ASP A 71 5.67 6.77 -7.53
CA ASP A 71 6.31 7.34 -6.35
C ASP A 71 7.17 8.52 -6.77
N THR A 72 7.07 9.62 -6.04
CA THR A 72 7.95 10.76 -6.18
C THR A 72 8.40 11.24 -4.82
N GLY A 73 9.59 11.81 -4.76
CA GLY A 73 10.11 12.37 -3.53
C GLY A 73 11.17 13.42 -3.74
N LEU A 74 11.25 14.32 -2.77
CA LEU A 74 12.25 15.36 -2.65
C LEU A 74 12.89 15.23 -1.27
N HIS A 75 14.21 15.36 -1.24
CA HIS A 75 15.01 15.29 -0.03
C HIS A 75 15.87 16.54 0.05
N PHE A 76 15.83 17.19 1.21
CA PHE A 76 16.72 18.27 1.59
C PHE A 76 17.56 17.83 2.79
N ASN A 77 18.86 18.12 2.75
CA ASN A 77 19.78 17.92 3.86
C ASN A 77 20.76 19.10 3.91
N SER A 78 20.86 19.76 5.06
CA SER A 78 21.82 20.83 5.27
C SER A 78 22.25 20.87 6.74
N GLY A 79 23.48 20.43 7.00
CA GLY A 79 24.03 20.39 8.36
C GLY A 79 23.23 19.47 9.27
N ALA A 80 22.70 20.02 10.36
CA ALA A 80 21.91 19.26 11.34
C ALA A 80 20.44 19.04 10.92
N TYR A 81 19.96 19.69 9.85
CA TYR A 81 18.57 19.64 9.45
C TYR A 81 18.38 18.83 8.16
N SER A 82 17.30 18.04 8.13
CA SER A 82 16.87 17.29 6.96
C SER A 82 15.35 17.35 6.81
N SER A 83 14.88 17.34 5.57
CA SER A 83 13.46 17.36 5.23
C SER A 83 13.20 16.41 4.07
N GLN A 84 12.05 15.76 4.08
CA GLN A 84 11.63 14.84 3.03
C GLN A 84 10.16 15.07 2.72
N LEU A 85 9.85 15.26 1.44
CA LEU A 85 8.50 15.25 0.91
C LEU A 85 8.38 14.04 -0.01
N VAL A 86 7.44 13.14 0.27
CA VAL A 86 7.13 12.01 -0.60
C VAL A 86 5.66 12.04 -0.98
N ALA A 87 5.37 11.62 -2.20
CA ALA A 87 4.03 11.37 -2.66
C ALA A 87 3.98 10.04 -3.42
N ASN A 88 2.93 9.27 -3.16
CA ASN A 88 2.61 8.04 -3.85
C ASN A 88 1.19 8.13 -4.40
N TYR A 89 1.00 7.62 -5.62
CA TYR A 89 -0.30 7.33 -6.19
C TYR A 89 -0.29 5.90 -6.70
N GLN A 90 -1.28 5.12 -6.29
CA GLN A 90 -1.48 3.76 -6.75
C GLN A 90 -2.89 3.58 -7.26
N ARG A 91 -3.01 2.83 -8.36
CA ARG A 91 -4.26 2.38 -8.91
C ARG A 91 -4.24 0.88 -9.11
N ILE A 92 -5.33 0.24 -8.73
CA ILE A 92 -5.57 -1.18 -8.91
C ILE A 92 -6.90 -1.33 -9.65
N LYS A 93 -6.93 -2.18 -10.66
CA LYS A 93 -8.17 -2.65 -11.29
C LYS A 93 -8.22 -4.16 -11.14
N ASP A 94 -9.25 -4.62 -10.48
CA ASP A 94 -9.50 -6.03 -10.25
C ASP A 94 -10.77 -6.42 -11.02
N TYR A 95 -10.60 -7.29 -12.01
CA TYR A 95 -11.67 -7.79 -12.87
C TYR A 95 -11.98 -9.23 -12.48
N ASN A 96 -13.26 -9.54 -12.42
CA ASN A 96 -13.75 -10.91 -12.34
C ASN A 96 -14.77 -11.15 -13.44
N TYR A 97 -14.54 -12.13 -14.31
CA TYR A 97 -15.35 -12.33 -15.52
C TYR A 97 -15.34 -13.77 -16.02
N SER A 98 -16.21 -14.05 -16.99
CA SER A 98 -16.24 -15.34 -17.68
C SER A 98 -15.33 -15.32 -18.91
N SER A 99 -14.43 -16.30 -19.02
CA SER A 99 -13.56 -16.54 -20.17
C SER A 99 -14.35 -16.67 -21.49
N LEU A 100 -15.58 -17.20 -21.43
CA LEU A 100 -16.49 -17.37 -22.58
C LEU A 100 -17.07 -16.04 -23.08
N ASN A 101 -17.37 -15.11 -22.16
CA ASN A 101 -18.11 -13.87 -22.46
C ASN A 101 -17.20 -12.63 -22.50
N GLY A 102 -16.06 -12.67 -21.81
CA GLY A 102 -15.07 -11.60 -21.72
C GLY A 102 -15.37 -10.53 -20.66
N ARG A 103 -14.33 -9.77 -20.31
CA ARG A 103 -14.29 -8.80 -19.19
C ARG A 103 -15.18 -7.55 -19.31
N TYR A 104 -15.87 -7.38 -20.43
CA TYR A 104 -16.80 -6.26 -20.66
C TYR A 104 -18.24 -6.73 -20.84
N ALA A 105 -18.50 -8.04 -20.68
CA ALA A 105 -19.82 -8.60 -20.80
C ALA A 105 -20.67 -8.40 -19.54
N PRO A 106 -22.01 -8.43 -19.66
CA PRO A 106 -22.89 -8.53 -18.51
C PRO A 106 -22.51 -9.72 -17.62
N GLY A 107 -22.44 -9.53 -16.30
CA GLY A 107 -22.01 -10.54 -15.33
C GLY A 107 -20.58 -10.35 -14.80
N SER A 108 -19.75 -9.55 -15.48
CA SER A 108 -18.43 -9.19 -14.96
C SER A 108 -18.51 -8.19 -13.81
N THR A 109 -17.58 -8.29 -12.86
CA THR A 109 -17.36 -7.26 -11.84
C THR A 109 -16.01 -6.59 -12.02
N LEU A 110 -15.93 -5.33 -11.61
CA LEU A 110 -14.73 -4.53 -11.64
C LEU A 110 -14.64 -3.69 -10.38
N ASP A 111 -13.59 -3.95 -9.59
CA ASP A 111 -13.21 -3.15 -8.44
C ASP A 111 -12.04 -2.24 -8.81
N LYS A 112 -12.21 -0.94 -8.65
CA LYS A 112 -11.18 0.07 -8.88
C LYS A 112 -10.76 0.67 -7.55
N THR A 113 -9.54 0.37 -7.14
CA THR A 113 -8.93 0.98 -5.96
C THR A 113 -7.97 2.08 -6.38
N GLU A 114 -8.13 3.27 -5.82
CA GLU A 114 -7.16 4.36 -5.89
C GLU A 114 -6.65 4.66 -4.49
N GLN A 115 -5.33 4.68 -4.32
CA GLN A 115 -4.68 5.09 -3.08
C GLN A 115 -3.76 6.27 -3.37
N ARG A 116 -3.85 7.31 -2.53
CA ARG A 116 -3.01 8.50 -2.61
C ARG A 116 -2.38 8.70 -1.25
N TYR A 117 -1.09 9.00 -1.23
CA TYR A 117 -0.36 9.27 -0.01
C TYR A 117 0.59 10.43 -0.22
N ILE A 118 0.62 11.38 0.71
CA ILE A 118 1.59 12.46 0.76
C ILE A 118 2.12 12.54 2.17
N GLN A 119 3.43 12.63 2.34
CA GLN A 119 4.07 12.83 3.64
C GLN A 119 5.16 13.87 3.53
N TRP A 120 5.14 14.82 4.46
CA TRP A 120 6.20 15.77 4.66
C TRP A 120 6.77 15.62 6.07
N GLY A 121 8.02 15.18 6.16
CA GLY A 121 8.74 14.94 7.39
C GLY A 121 9.98 15.83 7.51
N ASN A 122 10.28 16.23 8.74
CA ASN A 122 11.42 17.06 9.10
C ASN A 122 12.17 16.41 10.24
N ASN A 123 13.49 16.51 10.23
CA ASN A 123 14.37 16.00 11.28
C ASN A 123 15.49 17.00 11.56
N LEU A 124 15.73 17.26 12.85
CA LEU A 124 16.77 18.14 13.34
C LEU A 124 17.63 17.39 14.37
N ALA A 125 18.90 17.21 14.07
CA ALA A 125 19.87 16.69 15.04
C ALA A 125 20.15 17.75 16.11
N VAL A 126 20.04 17.38 17.39
CA VAL A 126 20.26 18.26 18.54
C VAL A 126 21.04 17.50 19.60
N GLY A 127 22.24 17.97 19.94
CA GLY A 127 23.12 17.29 20.90
C GLY A 127 23.44 15.86 20.48
N HIS A 128 23.28 14.91 21.41
CA HIS A 128 23.38 13.46 21.17
C HIS A 128 22.03 12.82 20.82
N GLY A 129 21.25 13.49 19.98
CA GLY A 129 19.87 13.13 19.71
C GLY A 129 19.30 13.81 18.48
N ALA A 130 17.99 13.65 18.30
CA ALA A 130 17.26 14.29 17.23
C ALA A 130 15.79 14.50 17.57
N VAL A 131 15.20 15.54 16.99
CA VAL A 131 13.76 15.81 17.02
C VAL A 131 13.25 15.74 15.59
N SER A 132 12.21 14.93 15.37
CA SER A 132 11.54 14.83 14.07
C SER A 132 10.05 15.12 14.22
N GLY A 133 9.46 15.66 13.17
CA GLY A 133 8.02 15.85 13.10
C GLY A 133 7.56 16.00 11.68
N GLY A 134 6.28 15.79 11.45
CA GLY A 134 5.74 15.83 10.11
C GLY A 134 4.23 15.71 10.05
N ILE A 135 3.75 15.82 8.82
CA ILE A 135 2.35 15.67 8.45
C ILE A 135 2.25 14.67 7.32
N ASP A 136 1.20 13.86 7.33
CA ASP A 136 0.85 13.01 6.21
C ASP A 136 -0.65 13.04 5.94
N TRP A 137 -0.99 12.72 4.70
CA TRP A 137 -2.34 12.61 4.22
C TRP A 137 -2.46 11.35 3.37
N LYS A 138 -3.49 10.56 3.63
CA LYS A 138 -3.82 9.35 2.89
C LYS A 138 -5.26 9.42 2.41
N GLN A 139 -5.49 9.02 1.16
CA GLN A 139 -6.83 8.78 0.62
C GLN A 139 -6.91 7.36 0.06
N GLU A 140 -8.00 6.68 0.39
CA GLU A 140 -8.35 5.38 -0.18
C GLU A 140 -9.73 5.48 -0.80
N LYS A 141 -9.84 5.18 -2.09
CA LYS A 141 -11.09 5.19 -2.83
C LYS A 141 -11.29 3.83 -3.47
N LEU A 142 -12.45 3.22 -3.25
CA LEU A 142 -12.87 1.99 -3.90
C LEU A 142 -14.15 2.29 -4.70
N GLN A 143 -14.13 2.00 -5.99
CA GLN A 143 -15.32 1.97 -6.82
C GLN A 143 -15.55 0.53 -7.26
N SER A 144 -16.56 -0.11 -6.70
CA SER A 144 -17.02 -1.44 -7.13
C SER A 144 -18.12 -1.29 -8.16
N SER A 145 -18.02 -2.00 -9.27
CA SER A 145 -18.99 -1.95 -10.36
C SER A 145 -19.32 -3.34 -10.86
N GLY A 146 -20.60 -3.59 -11.08
CA GLY A 146 -21.10 -4.81 -11.73
C GLY A 146 -22.23 -4.48 -12.69
N THR A 147 -22.98 -5.49 -13.13
CA THR A 147 -24.04 -5.35 -14.14
C THR A 147 -25.19 -4.43 -13.70
N ALA A 148 -25.45 -4.31 -12.40
CA ALA A 148 -26.67 -3.66 -11.88
C ALA A 148 -26.41 -2.52 -10.88
N SER A 149 -25.18 -2.35 -10.41
CA SER A 149 -24.87 -1.37 -9.35
C SER A 149 -23.45 -0.83 -9.45
N THR A 150 -23.24 0.33 -8.84
CA THR A 150 -21.92 0.91 -8.64
C THR A 150 -21.88 1.51 -7.24
N ASP A 151 -20.99 1.00 -6.40
CA ASP A 151 -20.76 1.52 -5.05
C ASP A 151 -19.42 2.26 -5.01
N VAL A 152 -19.41 3.42 -4.39
CA VAL A 152 -18.22 4.25 -4.24
C VAL A 152 -17.96 4.51 -2.76
N TYR A 153 -16.86 3.97 -2.26
CA TYR A 153 -16.33 4.26 -0.94
C TYR A 153 -15.10 5.15 -1.06
N LYS A 154 -14.97 6.12 -0.15
CA LYS A 154 -13.82 7.02 -0.08
C LYS A 154 -13.54 7.34 1.39
N ARG A 155 -12.28 7.24 1.78
CA ARG A 155 -11.80 7.63 3.11
C ARG A 155 -10.55 8.50 2.97
N ASP A 156 -10.53 9.61 3.70
CA ASP A 156 -9.37 10.48 3.86
C ASP A 156 -8.90 10.44 5.32
N THR A 157 -7.60 10.35 5.54
CA THR A 157 -6.96 10.38 6.87
C THR A 157 -5.80 11.37 6.83
N THR A 158 -5.70 12.25 7.83
CA THR A 158 -4.58 13.20 7.98
C THR A 158 -3.88 12.95 9.31
N GLY A 159 -2.58 12.72 9.28
CA GLY A 159 -1.77 12.47 10.47
C GLY A 159 -0.78 13.59 10.76
N LEU A 160 -0.58 13.91 12.03
CA LEU A 160 0.50 14.77 12.54
C LEU A 160 1.33 13.96 13.51
N TYR A 161 2.65 14.04 13.44
CA TYR A 161 3.52 13.33 14.38
C TYR A 161 4.68 14.19 14.87
N LEU A 162 5.15 13.85 16.07
CA LEU A 162 6.35 14.39 16.69
C LEU A 162 7.09 13.26 17.40
N THR A 163 8.41 13.19 17.23
CA THR A 163 9.29 12.23 17.88
C THR A 163 10.53 12.92 18.39
N GLY A 164 11.06 12.48 19.53
CA GLY A 164 12.33 12.93 20.08
C GLY A 164 13.13 11.76 20.61
N GLN A 165 14.43 11.77 20.34
CA GLN A 165 15.40 10.85 20.93
C GLN A 165 16.56 11.66 21.50
N GLN A 166 17.02 11.30 22.70
CA GLN A 166 18.18 11.93 23.31
C GLN A 166 18.99 10.91 24.12
N GLN A 167 20.29 10.85 23.87
CA GLN A 167 21.22 10.18 24.76
C GLN A 167 21.70 11.13 25.86
N ILE A 168 21.66 10.67 27.11
CA ILE A 168 22.16 11.32 28.32
C ILE A 168 23.00 10.27 29.06
N ASP A 169 24.32 10.48 29.09
CA ASP A 169 25.29 9.49 29.58
C ASP A 169 25.10 8.10 28.93
N SER A 170 24.83 7.08 29.74
CA SER A 170 24.57 5.70 29.30
C SER A 170 23.09 5.39 29.06
N VAL A 171 22.22 6.40 29.12
CA VAL A 171 20.77 6.27 28.99
C VAL A 171 20.30 6.91 27.69
N THR A 172 19.46 6.20 26.94
CA THR A 172 18.73 6.74 25.79
C THR A 172 17.26 6.89 26.13
N LEU A 173 16.71 8.08 25.89
CA LEU A 173 15.30 8.41 26.06
C LEU A 173 14.67 8.62 24.69
N GLU A 174 13.51 7.99 24.47
CA GLU A 174 12.73 8.12 23.24
C GLU A 174 11.27 8.38 23.58
N ALA A 175 10.67 9.36 22.90
CA ALA A 175 9.27 9.70 23.02
C ALA A 175 8.68 9.98 21.64
N SER A 176 7.44 9.57 21.43
CA SER A 176 6.70 9.79 20.19
C SER A 176 5.23 10.01 20.45
N GLY A 177 4.62 10.88 19.66
CA GLY A 177 3.20 11.15 19.64
C GLY A 177 2.70 11.33 18.21
N ARG A 178 1.50 10.85 17.94
CA ARG A 178 0.80 11.02 16.67
C ARG A 178 -0.67 11.32 16.91
N GLU A 179 -1.22 12.21 16.11
CA GLU A 179 -2.65 12.47 16.03
C GLU A 179 -3.12 12.21 14.60
N ASP A 180 -4.14 11.39 14.44
CA ASP A 180 -4.76 11.07 13.17
C ASP A 180 -6.20 11.59 13.15
N HIS A 181 -6.56 12.36 12.12
CA HIS A 181 -7.93 12.72 11.80
C HIS A 181 -8.43 11.86 10.65
N ASP A 182 -9.30 10.90 10.95
CA ASP A 182 -9.97 10.07 9.95
C ASP A 182 -11.35 10.65 9.63
N GLN A 183 -11.70 10.75 8.34
CA GLN A 183 -12.99 11.32 7.92
C GLN A 183 -14.21 10.56 8.48
N GLN A 184 -14.08 9.26 8.75
CA GLN A 184 -15.17 8.43 9.26
C GLN A 184 -15.15 8.30 10.79
N PHE A 185 -13.97 8.34 11.42
CA PHE A 185 -13.82 8.07 12.86
C PHE A 185 -13.42 9.27 13.72
N GLY A 186 -13.02 10.40 13.10
CA GLY A 186 -12.61 11.62 13.81
C GLY A 186 -11.16 11.58 14.28
N TRP A 187 -10.85 12.31 15.35
CA TRP A 187 -9.48 12.43 15.88
C TRP A 187 -9.12 11.29 16.84
N HIS A 188 -7.95 10.68 16.63
CA HIS A 188 -7.38 9.66 17.51
C HIS A 188 -5.89 9.91 17.75
N GLY A 189 -5.47 9.87 19.01
CA GLY A 189 -4.08 10.06 19.41
C GLY A 189 -3.41 8.75 19.83
N THR A 190 -2.15 8.57 19.43
CA THR A 190 -1.28 7.47 19.89
C THR A 190 0.00 8.04 20.47
N VAL A 191 0.40 7.58 21.66
CA VAL A 191 1.64 8.00 22.34
C VAL A 191 2.45 6.76 22.72
N ALA A 192 3.76 6.79 22.50
CA ALA A 192 4.68 5.73 22.91
C ALA A 192 5.98 6.32 23.48
N ASN A 193 6.45 5.75 24.59
CA ASN A 193 7.65 6.18 25.30
C ASN A 193 8.53 4.97 25.64
N CYS A 194 9.84 5.09 25.43
CA CYS A 194 10.82 4.04 25.69
C CYS A 194 12.06 4.61 26.42
N ARG A 195 12.65 3.80 27.31
CA ARG A 195 13.90 4.10 28.01
C ARG A 195 14.84 2.91 27.92
N GLY A 196 16.02 3.09 27.34
CA GLY A 196 17.08 2.08 27.23
C GLY A 196 18.33 2.45 28.02
N MET A 197 19.02 1.47 28.60
CA MET A 197 20.34 1.63 29.22
C MET A 197 21.36 0.81 28.44
N GLY A 198 22.43 1.43 27.92
CA GLY A 198 23.52 0.69 27.27
C GLY A 198 24.41 1.52 26.35
N VAL A 199 25.70 1.16 26.34
CA VAL A 199 26.77 1.65 25.45
C VAL A 199 27.20 0.42 24.62
N CYS A 200 27.33 0.54 23.30
CA CYS A 200 28.16 -0.39 22.52
C CYS A 200 29.62 0.06 22.61
#